data_AF-A0A923UBB2-F1
#
_entry.id   AF-A0A923UBB2-F1
#
_cell.length_a   1.000
_cell.length_b   1.000
_cell.length_c   1.000
_cell.angle_alpha   90.00
_cell.angle_beta   90.00
_cell.angle_gamma   90.00
#
_symmetry.space_group_name_H-M   'P 1'
#
loop_
_entity.id
_entity.type
_entity.pdbx_description
1 polymer ?
#
loop_
_entity_poly.entity_id
_entity_poly.type
_entity_poly.pdbx_seq_one_letter_code
_entity_poly.pdbx_strand_id
1 'polypeptide(L)'
;QLGDAWTVLHAVPVGSGNTDIDHVILGPGGIFTINTKNHSGQKIWIGGSTFLANGYKQVYMRNSAREAEGASRLLSGVTGRPVTVTPLIVVVNPASITTGRKRPRIAVVSSNTLLRWLMKRPRVMSDRAVAHLSMFAEEGSTWHTEPVTTADTTDQLARFEHLRHEVDAARQRARQWLVVLCVGAILITPIAIAEIVRLVISFLVVPGT
;
A
#
# COMPACT_ATOMS: atom_id res chain seq x y z
N GLN A 1 -19.31 -1.27 -0.45
CA GLN A 1 -19.14 -1.45 1.01
C GLN A 1 -19.24 -2.94 1.34
N LEU A 2 -18.54 -3.39 2.38
CA LEU A 2 -18.80 -4.71 2.99
C LEU A 2 -20.10 -4.56 3.80
N GLY A 3 -21.01 -5.52 3.73
CA GLY A 3 -22.28 -5.46 4.47
C GLY A 3 -22.08 -5.64 5.98
N ASP A 4 -23.14 -5.47 6.77
CA ASP A 4 -23.13 -5.42 8.25
C ASP A 4 -22.53 -6.64 8.96
N ALA A 5 -22.39 -7.76 8.25
CA ALA A 5 -21.71 -8.95 8.77
C ALA A 5 -20.18 -8.83 8.83
N TRP A 6 -19.60 -7.70 8.42
CA TRP A 6 -18.16 -7.48 8.37
C TRP A 6 -17.73 -6.31 9.26
N THR A 7 -16.68 -6.53 10.04
CA THR A 7 -15.98 -5.49 10.80
C THR A 7 -14.65 -5.19 10.11
N VAL A 8 -14.30 -3.91 9.99
CA VAL A 8 -13.04 -3.45 9.39
C VAL A 8 -12.32 -2.53 10.37
N LEU A 9 -11.12 -2.96 10.77
CA LEU A 9 -10.19 -2.20 11.59
C LEU A 9 -9.10 -1.64 10.68
N HIS A 10 -8.71 -0.40 10.93
CA HIS A 10 -7.69 0.31 10.15
C HIS A 10 -6.50 0.62 11.05
N ALA A 11 -5.29 0.65 10.48
CA ALA A 11 -4.06 1.05 11.17
C ALA A 11 -3.89 0.30 12.51
N VAL A 12 -3.93 -1.02 12.45
CA VAL A 12 -3.88 -1.88 13.63
C VAL A 12 -2.41 -2.08 14.02
N PRO A 13 -1.97 -1.61 15.20
CA PRO A 13 -0.59 -1.79 15.61
C PRO A 13 -0.31 -3.28 15.84
N VAL A 14 0.89 -3.76 15.52
CA VAL A 14 1.29 -5.12 15.90
C VAL A 14 2.67 -5.15 16.53
N GLY A 15 2.74 -5.68 17.75
CA GLY A 15 3.99 -5.85 18.50
C GLY A 15 4.45 -4.58 19.22
N SER A 16 5.76 -4.40 19.35
CA SER A 16 6.39 -3.35 20.16
C SER A 16 6.53 -2.00 19.42
N GLY A 17 5.55 -1.61 18.61
CA GLY A 17 5.33 -0.19 18.29
C GLY A 17 5.97 0.41 17.02
N ASN A 18 6.38 -0.35 15.99
CA ASN A 18 6.94 0.29 14.78
C ASN A 18 6.43 -0.20 13.41
N THR A 19 5.48 -1.13 13.38
CA THR A 19 4.86 -1.60 12.13
C THR A 19 3.36 -1.80 12.33
N ASP A 20 2.57 -1.09 11.54
CA ASP A 20 1.11 -1.17 11.57
C ASP A 20 0.62 -2.06 10.43
N ILE A 21 -0.43 -2.83 10.70
CA ILE A 21 -1.18 -3.56 9.69
C ILE A 21 -2.19 -2.58 9.08
N ASP A 22 -2.15 -2.40 7.76
CA ASP A 22 -3.03 -1.44 7.07
C ASP A 22 -4.50 -1.68 7.45
N HIS A 23 -4.97 -2.94 7.37
CA HIS A 23 -6.32 -3.31 7.77
C HIS A 23 -6.41 -4.72 8.35
N VAL A 24 -7.28 -4.90 9.35
CA VAL A 24 -7.76 -6.21 9.81
C VAL A 24 -9.26 -6.29 9.54
N ILE A 25 -9.69 -7.33 8.83
CA ILE A 25 -11.09 -7.52 8.47
C ILE A 25 -11.60 -8.81 9.10
N LEU A 26 -12.73 -8.73 9.80
CA LEU A 26 -13.43 -9.86 10.38
C LEU A 26 -14.78 -10.02 9.66
N GLY A 27 -15.12 -11.24 9.29
CA GLY A 27 -16.45 -11.53 8.75
C GLY A 27 -16.72 -13.01 8.56
N PRO A 28 -17.81 -13.37 7.85
CA PRO A 28 -18.25 -14.76 7.73
C PRO A 28 -17.21 -15.66 7.06
N GLY A 29 -16.37 -15.08 6.20
CA GLY A 29 -15.29 -15.77 5.49
C GLY A 29 -14.01 -15.99 6.30
N GLY A 30 -13.93 -15.49 7.53
CA GLY A 30 -12.73 -15.56 8.38
C GLY A 30 -12.21 -14.18 8.77
N ILE A 31 -11.01 -14.17 9.35
CA ILE A 31 -10.26 -12.96 9.71
C ILE A 31 -9.08 -12.79 8.76
N PHE A 32 -8.87 -11.59 8.26
CA PHE A 32 -7.83 -11.27 7.29
C PHE A 32 -7.00 -10.07 7.70
N THR A 33 -5.67 -10.16 7.56
CA THR A 33 -4.83 -8.96 7.45
C THR A 33 -4.75 -8.58 5.98
N ILE A 34 -4.97 -7.30 5.67
CA ILE A 34 -4.85 -6.79 4.31
C ILE A 34 -3.68 -5.85 4.26
N ASN A 35 -2.73 -6.15 3.38
CA ASN A 35 -1.61 -5.28 3.09
C ASN A 35 -1.72 -4.78 1.64
N THR A 36 -1.81 -3.46 1.47
CA THR A 36 -2.01 -2.83 0.15
C THR A 36 -0.69 -2.38 -0.44
N LYS A 37 -0.39 -2.82 -1.65
CA LYS A 37 0.82 -2.45 -2.39
C LYS A 37 0.46 -1.74 -3.68
N ASN A 38 1.03 -0.55 -3.86
CA ASN A 38 0.88 0.20 -5.09
C ASN A 38 1.86 -0.29 -6.15
N HIS A 39 1.34 -1.09 -7.09
CA HIS A 39 2.04 -1.52 -8.30
C HIS A 39 1.15 -1.28 -9.53
N SER A 40 0.53 -0.09 -9.57
CA SER A 40 -0.38 0.30 -10.65
C SER A 40 0.29 0.17 -12.02
N GLY A 41 -0.40 -0.46 -12.96
CA GLY A 41 0.10 -0.70 -14.32
C GLY A 41 1.23 -1.73 -14.44
N GLN A 42 1.69 -2.33 -13.35
CA GLN A 42 2.76 -3.33 -13.39
C GLN A 42 2.23 -4.75 -13.62
N LYS A 43 3.04 -5.60 -14.24
CA LYS A 43 2.79 -7.05 -14.36
C LYS A 43 3.24 -7.72 -13.08
N ILE A 44 2.32 -8.40 -12.40
CA ILE A 44 2.58 -9.14 -11.17
C ILE A 44 2.70 -10.63 -11.48
N TRP A 45 3.74 -11.27 -10.97
CA TRP A 45 3.89 -12.71 -11.00
C TRP A 45 3.99 -13.26 -9.57
N ILE A 46 3.23 -14.31 -9.28
CA ILE A 46 3.19 -14.95 -7.96
C ILE A 46 3.38 -16.46 -8.08
N GLY A 47 4.10 -17.05 -7.12
CA GLY A 47 4.24 -18.50 -7.05
C GLY A 47 4.95 -18.96 -5.78
N GLY A 48 4.36 -19.91 -5.05
CA GLY A 48 4.87 -20.31 -3.74
C GLY A 48 5.00 -19.10 -2.79
N SER A 49 6.23 -18.81 -2.35
CA SER A 49 6.54 -17.64 -1.50
C SER A 49 7.12 -16.45 -2.28
N THR A 50 7.02 -16.46 -3.61
CA THR A 50 7.62 -15.44 -4.48
C THR A 50 6.54 -14.48 -4.99
N PHE A 51 6.86 -13.19 -4.92
CA PHE A 51 6.12 -12.10 -5.54
C PHE A 51 7.11 -11.30 -6.39
N LEU A 52 6.80 -11.13 -7.69
CA LEU A 52 7.56 -10.27 -8.60
C LEU A 52 6.66 -9.16 -9.12
N ALA A 53 7.16 -7.92 -9.12
CA ALA A 53 6.54 -6.78 -9.79
C ALA A 53 7.45 -6.36 -10.96
N ASN A 54 6.95 -6.43 -12.19
CA ASN A 54 7.76 -6.21 -13.41
C ASN A 54 9.09 -6.98 -13.43
N GLY A 55 9.10 -8.20 -12.88
CA GLY A 55 10.29 -9.06 -12.79
C GLY A 55 11.15 -8.85 -11.53
N TYR A 56 10.92 -7.78 -10.75
CA TYR A 56 11.67 -7.50 -9.53
C TYR A 56 11.06 -8.18 -8.31
N LYS A 57 11.87 -8.96 -7.60
CA LYS A 57 11.45 -9.73 -6.42
C LYS A 57 11.14 -8.82 -5.24
N GLN A 58 9.99 -9.06 -4.61
CA GLN A 58 9.52 -8.34 -3.43
C GLN A 58 9.46 -9.26 -2.20
N VAL A 59 9.53 -8.66 -1.02
CA VAL A 59 9.50 -9.37 0.28
C VAL A 59 8.09 -9.49 0.88
N TYR A 60 7.06 -9.04 0.17
CA TYR A 60 5.69 -8.92 0.71
C TYR A 60 5.12 -10.22 1.26
N MET A 61 5.37 -11.35 0.59
CA MET A 61 4.87 -12.65 1.03
C MET A 61 5.35 -13.00 2.45
N ARG A 62 6.61 -12.72 2.78
CA ARG A 62 7.17 -13.00 4.10
C ARG A 62 6.64 -12.04 5.15
N ASN A 63 6.56 -10.75 4.81
CA ASN A 63 6.14 -9.71 5.75
C ASN A 63 4.66 -9.87 6.11
N SER A 64 3.79 -10.07 5.12
CA SER A 64 2.35 -10.28 5.36
C SER A 64 2.07 -11.56 6.15
N ALA A 65 2.85 -12.63 5.96
CA ALA A 65 2.73 -13.82 6.80
C ALA A 65 3.02 -13.52 8.27
N ARG A 66 4.11 -12.78 8.55
CA ARG A 66 4.49 -12.41 9.92
C ARG A 66 3.46 -11.47 10.56
N GLU A 67 2.93 -10.52 9.80
CA GLU A 67 1.85 -9.64 10.26
C GLU A 67 0.61 -10.44 10.69
N ALA A 68 0.17 -11.39 9.84
CA ALA A 68 -0.96 -12.25 10.17
C ALA A 68 -0.70 -13.17 11.37
N GLU A 69 0.52 -13.70 11.51
CA GLU A 69 0.92 -14.50 12.67
C GLU A 69 0.90 -13.68 13.97
N GLY A 70 1.41 -12.43 13.93
CA GLY A 70 1.33 -11.50 15.04
C GLY A 70 -0.10 -11.18 15.45
N ALA A 71 -0.96 -10.87 14.48
CA ALA A 71 -2.39 -10.63 14.72
C ALA A 71 -3.09 -11.86 15.30
N SER A 72 -2.79 -13.06 14.78
CA SER A 72 -3.30 -14.32 15.31
C SER A 72 -2.92 -14.53 16.77
N ARG A 73 -1.67 -14.25 17.13
CA ARG A 73 -1.17 -14.37 18.50
C ARG A 73 -1.89 -13.42 19.46
N LEU A 74 -2.03 -12.16 19.08
CA LEU A 74 -2.68 -11.12 19.91
C LEU A 74 -4.16 -11.46 20.15
N LEU A 75 -4.90 -11.74 19.08
CA LEU A 75 -6.31 -12.13 19.19
C LEU A 75 -6.48 -13.43 19.98
N SER A 76 -5.59 -14.41 19.81
CA SER A 76 -5.66 -15.65 20.59
C SER A 76 -5.43 -15.41 22.08
N GLY A 77 -4.51 -14.51 22.42
CA GLY A 77 -4.21 -14.13 23.80
C GLY A 77 -5.41 -13.52 24.51
N VAL A 78 -6.03 -12.50 23.91
CA VAL A 78 -7.16 -11.80 24.54
C VAL A 78 -8.45 -12.63 24.56
N THR A 79 -8.62 -13.53 23.60
CA THR A 79 -9.83 -14.38 23.52
C THR A 79 -9.71 -15.70 24.29
N GLY A 80 -8.50 -16.04 24.76
CA GLY A 80 -8.22 -17.30 25.47
C GLY A 80 -8.39 -18.56 24.61
N ARG A 81 -8.46 -18.44 23.27
CA ARG A 81 -8.64 -19.55 22.35
C ARG A 81 -7.81 -19.34 21.08
N PRO A 82 -7.45 -20.40 20.33
CA PRO A 82 -6.75 -20.23 19.06
C PRO A 82 -7.60 -19.44 18.03
N VAL A 83 -7.05 -18.35 17.52
CA VAL A 83 -7.62 -17.52 16.45
C VAL A 83 -6.64 -17.52 15.28
N THR A 84 -7.13 -17.88 14.09
CA THR A 84 -6.32 -17.86 12.86
C THR A 84 -6.67 -16.63 12.03
N VAL A 85 -5.65 -15.82 11.72
CA VAL A 85 -5.75 -14.69 10.81
C VAL A 85 -5.04 -15.03 9.49
N THR A 86 -5.72 -14.81 8.37
CA THR A 86 -5.20 -15.13 7.04
C THR A 86 -4.62 -13.89 6.37
N PRO A 87 -3.36 -13.90 5.89
CA PRO A 87 -2.81 -12.77 5.16
C PRO A 87 -3.43 -12.63 3.76
N LEU A 88 -3.62 -11.39 3.32
CA LEU A 88 -4.06 -11.02 1.98
C LEU A 88 -3.23 -9.84 1.47
N ILE A 89 -2.65 -9.99 0.28
CA ILE A 89 -1.97 -8.89 -0.39
C ILE A 89 -2.89 -8.32 -1.46
N VAL A 90 -3.13 -7.02 -1.39
CA VAL A 90 -3.93 -6.28 -2.36
C VAL A 90 -3.01 -5.44 -3.22
N VAL A 91 -3.11 -5.60 -4.53
CA VAL A 91 -2.35 -4.79 -5.50
C VAL A 91 -3.27 -3.76 -6.14
N VAL A 92 -2.88 -2.49 -6.05
CA VAL A 92 -3.65 -1.40 -6.66
C VAL A 92 -3.48 -1.45 -8.18
N ASN A 93 -4.59 -1.65 -8.90
CA ASN A 93 -4.69 -1.55 -10.38
C ASN A 93 -3.50 -2.14 -11.18
N PRO A 94 -3.09 -3.40 -10.95
CA PRO A 94 -2.02 -4.02 -11.73
C PRO A 94 -2.44 -4.24 -13.18
N ALA A 95 -1.48 -4.26 -14.11
CA ALA A 95 -1.74 -4.62 -15.50
C ALA A 95 -2.15 -6.09 -15.66
N SER A 96 -1.57 -6.98 -14.85
CA SER A 96 -1.95 -8.39 -14.77
C SER A 96 -1.44 -9.02 -13.47
N ILE A 97 -2.11 -10.08 -13.01
CA ILE A 97 -1.61 -10.96 -11.95
C ILE A 97 -1.55 -12.38 -12.53
N THR A 98 -0.35 -12.90 -12.71
CA THR A 98 -0.10 -14.25 -13.25
C THR A 98 0.39 -15.18 -12.15
N THR A 99 -0.21 -16.37 -12.06
CA THR A 99 0.21 -17.39 -11.10
C THR A 99 1.09 -18.43 -11.77
N GLY A 100 2.27 -18.68 -11.21
CA GLY A 100 3.17 -19.75 -11.65
C GLY A 100 2.67 -21.14 -11.26
N ARG A 101 3.47 -22.18 -11.56
CA ARG A 101 3.11 -23.59 -11.27
C ARG A 101 2.87 -23.88 -9.80
N LYS A 102 3.61 -23.23 -8.90
CA LYS A 102 3.46 -23.40 -7.44
C LYS A 102 2.32 -22.51 -6.95
N ARG A 103 1.33 -23.11 -6.28
CA ARG A 103 0.26 -22.35 -5.63
C ARG A 103 0.86 -21.29 -4.69
N PRO A 104 0.45 -20.02 -4.80
CA PRO A 104 0.88 -18.97 -3.87
C PRO A 104 0.49 -19.34 -2.44
N ARG A 105 1.40 -19.10 -1.49
CA ARG A 105 1.11 -19.32 -0.06
C ARG A 105 0.13 -18.30 0.50
N ILE A 106 0.10 -17.10 -0.08
CA ILE A 106 -0.75 -15.98 0.31
C ILE A 106 -1.56 -15.58 -0.91
N ALA A 107 -2.84 -15.32 -0.71
CA ALA A 107 -3.69 -14.79 -1.77
C ALA A 107 -3.22 -13.39 -2.17
N VAL A 108 -3.12 -13.15 -3.48
CA VAL A 108 -2.81 -11.84 -4.04
C VAL A 108 -3.95 -11.46 -4.97
N VAL A 109 -4.61 -10.36 -4.67
CA VAL A 109 -5.79 -9.90 -5.41
C VAL A 109 -5.58 -8.46 -5.86
N SER A 110 -6.29 -8.05 -6.92
CA SER A 110 -6.32 -6.65 -7.31
C SER A 110 -7.33 -5.87 -6.47
N SER A 111 -7.09 -4.58 -6.26
CA SER A 111 -8.01 -3.68 -5.54
C SER A 111 -9.44 -3.74 -6.09
N ASN A 112 -9.59 -3.83 -7.41
CA ASN A 112 -10.89 -3.91 -8.09
C ASN A 112 -11.61 -5.28 -7.94
N THR A 113 -10.92 -6.35 -7.53
CA THR A 113 -11.53 -7.67 -7.29
C THR A 113 -11.64 -8.04 -5.82
N LEU A 114 -11.03 -7.26 -4.92
CA LEU A 114 -10.98 -7.51 -3.48
C LEU A 114 -12.36 -7.80 -2.88
N LEU A 115 -13.34 -6.92 -3.09
CA LEU A 115 -14.68 -7.08 -2.52
C LEU A 115 -15.33 -8.39 -2.99
N ARG A 116 -15.28 -8.68 -4.29
CA ARG A 116 -15.81 -9.91 -4.86
C ARG A 116 -15.09 -11.14 -4.30
N TRP A 117 -13.77 -11.05 -4.10
CA TRP A 117 -12.98 -12.14 -3.54
C TRP A 117 -13.39 -12.45 -2.10
N LEU A 118 -13.57 -11.43 -1.27
CA LEU A 118 -14.04 -11.55 0.12
C LEU A 118 -15.44 -12.16 0.18
N MET A 119 -16.38 -11.69 -0.64
CA MET A 119 -17.75 -12.22 -0.67
C MET A 119 -17.84 -13.67 -1.16
N LYS A 120 -16.85 -14.14 -1.93
CA LYS A 120 -16.78 -15.53 -2.42
C LYS A 120 -16.08 -16.49 -1.43
N ARG A 121 -15.75 -16.04 -0.21
CA ARG A 121 -15.17 -16.93 0.80
C ARG A 121 -16.26 -17.81 1.42
N PRO A 122 -16.02 -19.14 1.56
CA PRO A 122 -16.94 -20.00 2.26
C PRO A 122 -17.19 -19.45 3.66
N ARG A 123 -18.42 -19.59 4.13
CA ARG A 123 -18.75 -19.19 5.49
C ARG A 123 -18.12 -20.17 6.47
N VAL A 124 -17.16 -19.67 7.24
CA VAL A 124 -16.45 -20.42 8.30
C VAL A 124 -16.76 -19.88 9.69
N MET A 125 -17.37 -18.69 9.77
CA MET A 125 -17.76 -18.04 11.03
C MET A 125 -19.24 -17.65 11.01
N SER A 126 -19.92 -17.84 12.14
CA SER A 126 -21.29 -17.34 12.36
C SER A 126 -21.26 -15.85 12.70
N ASP A 127 -22.37 -15.13 12.48
CA ASP A 127 -22.44 -13.69 12.80
C ASP A 127 -22.20 -13.43 14.29
N ARG A 128 -22.67 -14.31 15.17
CA ARG A 128 -22.37 -14.26 16.61
C ARG A 128 -20.88 -14.38 16.90
N ALA A 129 -20.18 -15.27 16.19
CA ALA A 129 -18.73 -15.43 16.37
C ALA A 129 -17.96 -14.22 15.87
N VAL A 130 -18.38 -13.64 14.74
CA VAL A 130 -17.82 -12.38 14.22
C VAL A 130 -18.03 -11.27 15.24
N ALA A 131 -19.27 -11.01 15.67
CA ALA A 131 -19.57 -9.96 16.64
C ALA A 131 -18.78 -10.11 17.95
N HIS A 132 -18.71 -11.32 18.50
CA HIS A 132 -17.94 -11.59 19.70
C HIS A 132 -16.44 -11.30 19.51
N LEU A 133 -15.85 -11.66 18.37
CA LEU A 133 -14.43 -11.38 18.10
C LEU A 133 -14.18 -9.91 17.81
N SER A 134 -15.11 -9.23 17.12
CA SER A 134 -15.04 -7.80 16.87
C SER A 134 -14.99 -7.00 18.16
N MET A 135 -15.72 -7.39 19.21
CA MET A 135 -15.64 -6.74 20.53
C MET A 135 -14.22 -6.69 21.10
N PHE A 136 -13.46 -7.78 20.96
CA PHE A 136 -12.04 -7.80 21.38
C PHE A 136 -11.15 -7.06 20.38
N ALA A 137 -11.42 -7.22 19.09
CA ALA A 137 -10.58 -6.64 18.05
C ALA A 137 -10.70 -5.10 17.96
N GLU A 138 -11.82 -4.52 18.38
CA GLU A 138 -12.03 -3.07 18.44
C GLU A 138 -11.41 -2.42 19.68
N GLU A 139 -11.12 -3.22 20.72
CA GLU A 139 -10.42 -2.75 21.91
C GLU A 139 -8.95 -2.46 21.58
N GLY A 140 -8.55 -1.19 21.64
CA GLY A 140 -7.21 -0.76 21.24
C GLY A 140 -6.10 -1.49 21.99
N SER A 141 -6.31 -1.79 23.27
CA SER A 141 -5.36 -2.53 24.10
C SER A 141 -5.08 -3.96 23.63
N THR A 142 -5.96 -4.57 22.83
CA THR A 142 -5.74 -5.90 22.23
C THR A 142 -4.49 -5.96 21.35
N TRP A 143 -4.16 -4.83 20.72
CA TRP A 143 -3.13 -4.77 19.70
C TRP A 143 -1.76 -4.36 20.24
N HIS A 144 -1.71 -3.94 21.51
CA HIS A 144 -0.48 -3.60 22.20
C HIS A 144 -0.07 -4.70 23.17
N THR A 145 1.24 -4.96 23.24
CA THR A 145 1.80 -5.86 24.28
C THR A 145 2.12 -5.09 25.57
N GLU A 146 2.24 -3.76 25.49
CA GLU A 146 2.45 -2.85 26.62
C GLU A 146 1.26 -1.86 26.69
N PRO A 147 0.82 -1.42 27.88
CA PRO A 147 -0.26 -0.44 27.99
C PRO A 147 0.12 0.86 27.28
N VAL A 148 -0.76 1.36 26.41
CA VAL A 148 -0.58 2.64 25.71
C VAL A 148 -0.35 3.75 26.74
N THR A 149 0.86 4.31 26.76
CA THR A 149 1.18 5.41 27.68
C THR A 149 1.09 6.76 26.96
N THR A 150 0.89 7.85 27.70
CA THR A 150 0.93 9.23 27.15
C THR A 150 2.25 9.58 26.45
N ALA A 151 3.33 8.83 26.70
CA ALA A 151 4.59 8.97 25.99
C ALA A 151 4.48 8.51 24.52
N ASP A 152 3.70 7.45 24.23
CA ASP A 152 3.53 6.92 22.86
C ASP A 152 2.86 7.93 21.93
N THR A 153 1.87 8.68 22.43
CA THR A 153 1.17 9.72 21.65
C THR A 153 2.14 10.83 21.21
N THR A 154 3.09 11.19 22.08
CA THR A 154 4.10 12.21 21.78
C THR A 154 5.08 11.73 20.70
N ASP A 155 5.49 10.46 20.78
CA ASP A 155 6.39 9.84 19.79
C ASP A 155 5.71 9.68 18.41
N GLN A 156 4.42 9.31 18.38
CA GLN A 156 3.64 9.26 17.15
C GLN A 156 3.46 10.62 16.48
N LEU A 157 3.23 11.68 17.26
CA LEU A 157 3.14 13.05 16.75
C LEU A 157 4.47 13.49 16.14
N ALA A 158 5.60 13.24 16.83
CA ALA A 158 6.93 13.56 16.33
C ALA A 158 7.25 12.83 15.01
N ARG A 159 6.84 11.57 14.87
CA ARG A 159 6.97 10.81 13.61
C ARG A 159 6.11 11.38 12.49
N PHE A 160 4.88 11.81 12.80
CA PHE A 160 4.00 12.47 11.85
C PHE A 160 4.59 13.79 11.34
N GLU A 161 5.16 14.58 12.24
CA GLU A 161 5.86 15.83 11.91
C GLU A 161 7.08 15.56 11.04
N HIS A 162 7.87 14.54 11.36
CA HIS A 162 9.01 14.13 10.55
C HIS A 162 8.61 13.73 9.12
N LEU A 163 7.56 12.90 8.95
CA LEU A 163 7.04 12.52 7.63
C LEU A 163 6.48 13.72 6.87
N ARG A 164 5.82 14.68 7.54
CA ARG A 164 5.38 15.93 6.91
C ARG A 164 6.56 16.73 6.39
N HIS A 165 7.63 16.85 7.17
CA HIS A 165 8.84 17.51 6.73
C HIS A 165 9.51 16.82 5.54
N GLU A 166 9.53 15.49 5.48
CA GLU A 166 10.03 14.76 4.31
C GLU A 166 9.18 14.97 3.04
N VAL A 167 7.86 14.96 3.18
CA VAL A 167 6.91 15.19 2.07
C VAL A 167 7.00 16.64 1.57
N ASP A 168 7.11 17.60 2.47
CA ASP A 168 7.26 19.02 2.11
C ASP A 168 8.61 19.30 1.46
N ALA A 169 9.69 18.66 1.93
CA ALA A 169 11.00 18.70 1.26
C ALA A 169 10.96 18.04 -0.14
N ALA A 170 10.19 16.96 -0.31
CA ALA A 170 9.98 16.34 -1.62
C ALA A 170 9.16 17.24 -2.58
N ARG A 171 8.13 17.92 -2.07
CA ARG A 171 7.34 18.90 -2.83
C ARG A 171 8.15 20.14 -3.21
N GLN A 172 9.04 20.61 -2.33
CA GLN A 172 9.95 21.71 -2.64
C GLN A 172 10.93 21.32 -3.76
N ARG A 173 11.51 20.11 -3.72
CA ARG A 173 12.35 19.59 -4.80
C ARG A 173 11.59 19.52 -6.14
N ALA A 174 10.34 19.04 -6.13
CA ALA A 174 9.51 19.02 -7.33
C ALA A 174 9.19 20.42 -7.87
N ARG A 175 8.89 21.39 -7.00
CA ARG A 175 8.68 22.81 -7.39
C ARG A 175 9.97 23.44 -7.92
N GLN A 176 11.13 23.14 -7.33
CA GLN A 176 12.44 23.61 -7.80
C GLN A 176 12.74 23.09 -9.21
N TRP A 177 12.49 21.81 -9.50
CA TRP A 177 12.64 21.26 -10.85
C TRP A 177 11.74 21.94 -11.89
N LEU A 178 10.50 22.28 -11.53
CA LEU A 178 9.59 23.00 -12.41
C LEU A 178 10.07 24.43 -12.71
N VAL A 179 10.60 25.14 -11.71
CA VAL A 179 11.18 26.49 -11.89
C VAL A 179 12.43 26.43 -12.78
N VAL A 180 13.33 25.46 -12.54
CA VAL A 180 14.53 25.25 -13.37
C VAL A 180 14.16 24.96 -14.83
N LEU A 181 13.15 24.12 -15.07
CA LEU A 181 12.64 23.84 -16.41
C LEU A 181 12.13 25.11 -17.11
N CYS A 182 11.33 25.93 -16.42
CA CYS A 182 10.78 27.18 -16.97
C CYS A 182 11.88 28.20 -17.28
N VAL A 183 12.86 28.39 -16.40
CA VAL A 183 14.00 29.31 -16.62
C VAL A 183 14.85 28.85 -17.81
N GLY A 184 15.11 27.54 -17.92
CA GLY A 184 15.81 26.95 -19.07
C GLY A 184 15.08 27.17 -20.38
N ALA A 185 13.75 26.98 -20.42
CA ALA A 185 12.95 27.22 -21.62
C ALA A 185 12.99 28.69 -22.08
N ILE A 186 12.95 29.64 -21.14
CA ILE A 186 13.03 31.09 -21.43
C ILE A 186 14.41 31.50 -21.97
N LEU A 187 15.50 30.89 -21.47
CA LEU A 187 16.85 31.16 -21.96
C LEU A 187 17.12 30.57 -23.36
N ILE A 188 16.46 29.46 -23.71
CA ILE A 188 16.60 28.81 -25.02
C ILE A 188 15.80 29.53 -26.11
N THR A 189 14.66 30.15 -25.76
CA THR A 189 13.81 30.86 -26.73
C THR A 189 14.52 31.92 -27.60
N PRO A 190 15.31 32.87 -27.07
CA PRO A 190 15.99 33.86 -27.91
C PRO A 190 17.05 33.26 -28.85
N ILE A 191 17.71 32.16 -28.43
CA ILE A 191 18.70 31.45 -29.25
C ILE A 191 18.00 30.74 -30.40
N ALA A 192 16.91 30.03 -30.13
CA ALA A 192 16.11 29.37 -31.16
C ALA A 192 15.51 30.37 -32.16
N ILE A 193 15.02 31.53 -31.67
CA ILE A 193 14.53 32.61 -32.53
C ILE A 193 15.65 33.16 -33.43
N ALA A 194 16.85 33.38 -32.87
CA ALA A 194 17.99 33.87 -33.64
C ALA A 194 18.42 32.89 -34.76
N GLU A 195 18.43 31.58 -34.48
CA GLU A 195 18.74 30.55 -35.48
C GLU A 195 17.68 30.46 -36.58
N ILE A 196 16.39 30.55 -36.22
CA ILE A 196 15.31 30.57 -37.22
C ILE A 196 15.43 31.80 -38.12
N VAL A 197 15.73 32.98 -37.56
CA VAL A 197 15.95 34.20 -38.35
C VAL A 197 17.15 34.06 -39.29
N ARG A 198 18.27 33.48 -38.82
CA ARG A 198 19.44 33.19 -39.68
C ARG A 198 19.09 32.26 -40.83
N LEU A 199 18.34 31.20 -40.54
CA LEU A 199 17.89 30.22 -41.54
C LEU A 199 17.00 30.90 -42.60
N VAL A 200 16.00 31.68 -42.16
CA VAL A 200 15.09 32.40 -43.07
C VAL A 200 15.82 33.42 -43.95
N ILE A 201 16.80 34.16 -43.40
CA ILE A 201 17.64 35.08 -44.18
C ILE A 201 18.45 34.30 -45.22
N SER A 202 19.01 33.13 -44.88
CA SER A 202 19.76 32.28 -45.81
C SER A 202 18.90 31.72 -46.94
N PHE A 203 17.59 31.57 -46.76
CA PHE A 203 16.65 31.14 -47.81
C PHE A 203 16.11 32.30 -48.66
N LEU A 204 16.04 33.52 -48.10
CA LEU A 204 15.62 34.73 -48.81
C LEU A 204 16.73 35.30 -49.71
N VAL A 205 18.00 35.07 -49.34
CA VAL A 205 19.14 35.37 -50.22
C VAL A 205 19.27 34.23 -51.23
N VAL A 206 18.47 34.28 -52.29
CA VAL A 206 18.71 33.45 -53.49
C VAL A 206 20.03 33.95 -54.11
N PRO A 207 21.03 33.08 -54.38
CA PRO A 207 22.22 33.50 -55.10
C PRO A 207 21.81 33.83 -56.54
N GLY A 208 21.76 35.12 -56.87
CA GLY A 208 21.65 35.58 -58.25
C GLY A 208 22.93 35.24 -59.02
N THR A 209 22.76 34.47 -60.09
CA THR A 209 23.73 34.29 -61.19
C THR A 209 24.04 35.61 -61.88
#